data_AF-A0AAU8MDW0-F1
#
_entry.id   AF-A0AAU8MDW0-F1
#
_cell.length_a   1.000
_cell.length_b   1.000
_cell.length_c   1.000
_cell.angle_alpha   90.00
_cell.angle_beta   90.00
_cell.angle_gamma   90.00
#
_symmetry.space_group_name_H-M   'P 1'
#
loop_
_entity.id
_entity.type
_entity.pdbx_description
1 polymer ?
#
loop_
_entity_poly.entity_id
_entity_poly.type
_entity_poly.pdbx_seq_one_letter_code
_entity_poly.pdbx_strand_id
1 'polypeptide(L)'
;MIEVTEKSAFYAQVAAQSPAVWPVANGVAFVSRREHHDWGIALHIEGRALRPDQLRDALQRRFMESERFNHYFLFLDVRRDFVVWHAVNETPGSYASLDDIRRHELMLAGLDHLSEEMH
;
A
#
# COMPACT_ATOMS: atom_id res chain seq x y z
N MET A 1 -15.66 -4.36 6.69
CA MET A 1 -14.33 -3.73 6.71
C MET A 1 -14.33 -2.77 7.87
N ILE A 2 -13.40 -2.94 8.81
CA ILE A 2 -13.32 -2.06 9.99
C ILE A 2 -12.34 -0.93 9.74
N GLU A 3 -12.58 0.23 10.33
CA GLU A 3 -11.59 1.31 10.37
C GLU A 3 -10.78 1.18 11.66
N VAL A 4 -9.45 1.34 11.55
CA VAL A 4 -8.53 1.36 12.68
C VAL A 4 -7.66 2.62 12.61
N THR A 5 -7.27 3.14 13.76
CA THR A 5 -6.50 4.38 13.86
C THR A 5 -5.01 4.15 14.15
N GLU A 6 -4.63 2.94 14.56
CA GLU A 6 -3.27 2.61 14.98
C GLU A 6 -2.61 1.60 14.04
N LYS A 7 -1.30 1.79 13.83
CA LYS A 7 -0.45 0.88 13.03
C LYS A 7 -0.51 -0.57 13.51
N SER A 8 -0.37 -0.77 14.82
CA SER A 8 -0.39 -2.08 15.47
C SER A 8 -1.72 -2.80 15.26
N ALA A 9 -2.83 -2.08 15.43
CA ALA A 9 -4.16 -2.60 15.17
C ALA A 9 -4.34 -3.00 13.70
N PHE A 10 -3.88 -2.18 12.77
CA PHE A 10 -3.91 -2.51 11.34
C PHE A 10 -3.08 -3.76 11.01
N TYR A 11 -1.85 -3.85 11.52
CA TYR A 11 -0.98 -5.02 11.30
C TYR A 11 -1.58 -6.30 11.89
N ALA A 12 -2.29 -6.22 13.03
CA ALA A 12 -3.02 -7.35 13.56
C ALA A 12 -4.13 -7.83 12.61
N GLN A 13 -4.83 -6.91 11.92
CA GLN A 13 -5.84 -7.27 10.92
C GLN A 13 -5.22 -7.89 9.66
N VAL A 14 -4.06 -7.37 9.21
CA VAL A 14 -3.31 -7.95 8.08
C VAL A 14 -2.87 -9.38 8.40
N ALA A 15 -2.28 -9.60 9.58
CA ALA A 15 -1.84 -10.92 10.03
C ALA A 15 -3.01 -11.91 10.21
N ALA A 16 -4.18 -11.41 10.62
CA ALA A 16 -5.41 -12.20 10.74
C ALA A 16 -6.15 -12.39 9.40
N GLN A 17 -5.56 -11.98 8.28
CA GLN A 17 -6.21 -11.94 6.96
C GLN A 17 -7.62 -11.35 6.98
N SER A 18 -7.79 -10.26 7.73
CA SER A 18 -9.08 -9.63 8.02
C SER A 18 -9.19 -8.23 7.38
N PRO A 19 -10.33 -7.90 6.73
CA PRO A 19 -10.48 -6.62 6.04
C PRO A 19 -10.49 -5.42 6.99
N ALA A 20 -9.55 -4.50 6.79
CA ALA A 20 -9.43 -3.28 7.58
C ALA A 20 -8.93 -2.10 6.74
N VAL A 21 -9.22 -0.89 7.20
CA VAL A 21 -8.75 0.38 6.63
C VAL A 21 -8.05 1.16 7.73
N TRP A 22 -6.90 1.73 7.39
CA TRP A 22 -6.17 2.65 8.23
C TRP A 22 -5.93 3.95 7.45
N PRO A 23 -6.74 5.00 7.70
CA PRO A 23 -6.52 6.32 7.12
C PRO A 23 -5.23 6.93 7.64
N VAL A 24 -4.40 7.47 6.75
CA VAL A 24 -3.09 8.07 7.11
C VAL A 24 -2.96 9.52 6.67
N ALA A 25 -3.73 9.94 5.66
CA ALA A 25 -3.89 11.33 5.28
C ALA A 25 -5.27 11.51 4.60
N ASN A 26 -5.65 12.76 4.31
CA ASN A 26 -6.90 13.01 3.60
C ASN A 26 -6.91 12.34 2.21
N GLY A 27 -7.80 11.36 2.03
CA GLY A 27 -7.90 10.57 0.80
C GLY A 27 -6.76 9.57 0.58
N VAL A 28 -5.97 9.26 1.62
CA VAL A 28 -4.91 8.24 1.57
C VAL A 28 -5.07 7.27 2.74
N ALA A 29 -5.11 5.97 2.45
CA ALA A 29 -5.26 4.94 3.46
C ALA A 29 -4.50 3.66 3.10
N PHE A 30 -4.07 2.92 4.12
CA PHE A 30 -3.71 1.51 3.94
C PHE A 30 -4.93 0.63 4.11
N VAL A 31 -5.07 -0.39 3.28
CA VAL A 31 -6.20 -1.31 3.28
C VAL A 31 -5.70 -2.74 3.30
N SER A 32 -6.11 -3.49 4.32
CA SER A 32 -5.91 -4.93 4.40
C SER A 32 -6.99 -5.59 3.55
N ARG A 33 -6.60 -6.19 2.42
CA ARG A 33 -7.56 -6.83 1.51
C ARG A 33 -6.94 -7.98 0.73
N ARG A 34 -7.80 -8.86 0.23
CA ARG A 34 -7.43 -9.88 -0.73
C ARG A 34 -7.47 -9.29 -2.14
N GLU A 35 -6.40 -9.51 -2.90
CA GLU A 35 -6.43 -9.35 -4.34
C GLU A 35 -6.17 -10.69 -5.00
N HIS A 36 -7.03 -11.06 -5.95
CA HIS A 36 -7.03 -12.37 -6.57
C HIS A 36 -7.11 -13.51 -5.52
N HIS A 37 -6.00 -14.20 -5.25
CA HIS A 37 -5.92 -15.29 -4.27
C HIS A 37 -5.08 -14.96 -3.03
N ASP A 38 -4.41 -13.81 -3.01
CA ASP A 38 -3.41 -13.50 -1.99
C ASP A 38 -3.91 -12.39 -1.06
N TRP A 39 -3.64 -12.54 0.23
CA TRP A 39 -3.87 -11.48 1.20
C TRP A 39 -2.73 -10.46 1.15
N GLY A 40 -3.06 -9.17 1.22
CA GLY A 40 -2.05 -8.13 1.08
C GLY A 40 -2.41 -6.81 1.75
N ILE A 41 -1.46 -5.88 1.62
CA ILE A 41 -1.66 -4.47 1.94
C ILE A 41 -1.86 -3.72 0.62
N ALA A 42 -2.81 -2.80 0.61
CA ALA A 42 -2.99 -1.85 -0.46
C ALA A 42 -2.83 -0.42 0.09
N LEU A 43 -1.92 0.38 -0.46
CA LEU A 43 -1.98 1.83 -0.36
C LEU A 43 -3.01 2.35 -1.35
N HIS A 44 -4.08 2.94 -0.83
CA HIS A 44 -5.20 3.48 -1.59
C HIS A 44 -5.15 5.01 -1.56
N ILE A 45 -5.13 5.63 -2.75
CA ILE A 45 -5.16 7.08 -2.94
C ILE A 45 -6.42 7.42 -3.74
N GLU A 46 -7.35 8.10 -3.10
CA GLU A 46 -8.59 8.53 -3.75
C GLU A 46 -8.27 9.43 -4.96
N GLY A 47 -9.05 9.30 -6.04
CA GLY A 47 -8.83 10.08 -7.27
C GLY A 47 -8.83 11.60 -7.06
N ARG A 48 -9.48 12.10 -5.99
CA ARG A 48 -9.45 13.52 -5.59
C ARG A 48 -8.17 13.95 -4.87
N ALA A 49 -7.46 13.01 -4.24
CA ALA A 49 -6.18 13.23 -3.57
C ALA A 49 -4.98 12.95 -4.49
N LEU A 50 -5.22 12.30 -5.64
CA LEU A 50 -4.22 11.98 -6.63
C LEU A 50 -3.70 13.24 -7.34
N ARG A 51 -2.37 13.49 -7.28
CA ARG A 51 -1.77 14.58 -8.06
C ARG A 51 -1.71 14.20 -9.54
N PRO A 52 -1.82 15.16 -10.49
CA PRO A 52 -1.92 14.88 -11.93
C PRO A 52 -0.86 13.92 -12.50
N ASP A 53 0.38 14.02 -11.99
CA ASP A 53 1.53 13.26 -12.47
C ASP A 53 1.87 12.05 -11.60
N GLN A 54 1.18 11.86 -10.47
CA GLN A 54 1.58 10.88 -9.45
C GLN A 54 1.58 9.44 -9.95
N LEU A 55 0.57 9.07 -10.76
CA LEU A 55 0.52 7.75 -11.39
C LEU A 55 1.67 7.55 -12.39
N ARG A 56 1.97 8.57 -13.22
CA ARG A 56 3.05 8.51 -14.20
C ARG A 56 4.39 8.34 -13.49
N ASP A 57 4.64 9.14 -12.46
CA ASP A 57 5.89 9.12 -11.70
C ASP A 57 6.07 7.79 -10.95
N ALA A 58 4.97 7.24 -10.39
CA ALA A 58 4.99 5.93 -9.74
C ALA A 58 5.29 4.79 -10.73
N LEU A 59 4.69 4.81 -11.92
CA LEU A 59 5.00 3.86 -12.98
C LEU A 59 6.47 3.99 -13.41
N GLN A 60 6.97 5.20 -13.62
CA GLN A 60 8.37 5.42 -13.98
C GLN A 60 9.32 4.82 -12.93
N ARG A 61 9.11 5.08 -11.64
CA ARG A 61 9.92 4.48 -10.55
C ARG A 61 9.82 2.96 -10.55
N ARG A 62 8.62 2.40 -10.71
CA ARG A 62 8.38 0.95 -10.76
C ARG A 62 9.21 0.26 -11.84
N PHE A 63 9.44 0.93 -12.98
CA PHE A 63 10.25 0.40 -14.08
C PHE A 63 11.74 0.70 -13.93
N MET A 64 12.11 1.88 -13.40
CA MET A 64 13.51 2.25 -13.20
C MET A 64 14.18 1.45 -12.07
N GLU A 65 13.45 1.16 -10.99
CA GLU A 65 13.91 0.38 -9.85
C GLU A 65 13.21 -1.00 -9.84
N SER A 66 13.27 -1.71 -10.97
CA SER A 66 12.46 -2.92 -11.18
C SER A 66 12.75 -4.03 -10.17
N GLU A 67 13.99 -4.19 -9.72
CA GLU A 67 14.35 -5.21 -8.72
C GLU A 67 13.69 -4.94 -7.37
N ARG A 68 13.62 -3.67 -6.98
CA ARG A 68 13.05 -3.24 -5.70
C ARG A 68 11.54 -3.34 -5.67
N PHE A 69 10.90 -2.98 -6.79
CA PHE A 69 9.45 -2.86 -6.86
C PHE A 69 8.78 -4.01 -7.62
N ASN A 70 9.49 -5.07 -8.00
CA ASN A 70 8.98 -6.18 -8.82
C ASN A 70 7.66 -6.81 -8.30
N HIS A 71 7.46 -6.83 -6.97
CA HIS A 71 6.30 -7.41 -6.31
C HIS A 71 5.19 -6.40 -5.96
N TYR A 72 5.36 -5.13 -6.34
CA TYR A 72 4.35 -4.09 -6.17
C TYR A 72 3.53 -3.94 -7.45
N PHE A 73 2.22 -4.09 -7.32
CA PHE A 73 1.26 -3.96 -8.39
C PHE A 73 0.59 -2.60 -8.33
N LEU A 74 0.55 -1.90 -9.47
CA LEU A 74 -0.03 -0.57 -9.60
C LEU A 74 -1.25 -0.68 -10.51
N PHE A 75 -2.39 -0.17 -10.06
CA PHE A 75 -3.60 -0.13 -10.87
C PHE A 75 -4.54 0.99 -10.45
N LEU A 76 -5.46 1.31 -11.35
CA LEU A 76 -6.63 2.13 -11.04
C LEU A 76 -7.80 1.19 -10.76
N ASP A 77 -8.49 1.41 -9.63
CA ASP A 77 -9.71 0.65 -9.34
C ASP A 77 -10.92 1.19 -10.14
N VAL A 78 -12.09 0.59 -9.91
CA VAL A 78 -13.35 0.97 -10.59
C VAL A 78 -13.78 2.42 -10.31
N ARG A 79 -13.28 3.04 -9.24
CA ARG A 79 -13.53 4.43 -8.88
C ARG A 79 -12.46 5.38 -9.42
N ARG A 80 -11.46 4.85 -10.13
CA ARG A 80 -10.24 5.54 -10.56
C ARG A 80 -9.36 6.00 -9.40
N ASP A 81 -9.47 5.32 -8.27
CA ASP A 81 -8.53 5.52 -7.17
C ASP A 81 -7.24 4.78 -7.52
N PHE A 82 -6.10 5.40 -7.19
CA PHE A 82 -4.80 4.81 -7.46
C PHE A 82 -4.42 3.87 -6.32
N VAL A 83 -4.11 2.63 -6.69
CA VAL A 83 -3.75 1.57 -5.74
C VAL A 83 -2.34 1.08 -6.03
N VAL A 84 -1.52 1.05 -4.98
CA VAL A 84 -0.29 0.25 -4.91
C VAL A 84 -0.58 -0.92 -3.99
N TRP A 85 -0.39 -2.15 -4.47
CA TRP A 85 -0.68 -3.36 -3.70
C TRP A 85 0.52 -4.29 -3.64
N HIS A 86 0.68 -4.95 -2.49
CA HIS A 86 1.70 -5.96 -2.26
C HIS A 86 1.13 -7.12 -1.44
N ALA A 87 1.38 -8.36 -1.88
CA ALA A 87 1.02 -9.57 -1.16
C ALA A 87 1.82 -9.71 0.15
N VAL A 88 1.19 -10.14 1.23
CA VAL A 88 1.87 -10.48 2.48
C VAL A 88 1.98 -11.99 2.52
N ASN A 89 3.02 -12.56 1.90
CA ASN A 89 3.18 -14.01 1.78
C ASN A 89 3.42 -14.69 3.15
N GLU A 90 2.91 -15.92 3.32
CA GLU A 90 3.03 -16.70 4.57
C GLU A 90 4.24 -17.66 4.63
N THR A 91 5.13 -17.65 3.64
CA THR A 91 6.13 -18.72 3.42
C THR A 91 7.57 -18.34 3.85
N PRO A 92 8.37 -19.27 4.41
CA PRO A 92 9.65 -18.96 5.07
C PRO A 92 10.79 -18.73 4.07
N GLY A 93 11.60 -17.69 4.31
CA GLY A 93 12.68 -17.26 3.39
C GLY A 93 12.89 -15.73 3.37
N SER A 94 11.99 -15.00 4.02
CA SER A 94 11.94 -13.54 4.23
C SER A 94 11.72 -12.73 2.96
N TYR A 95 10.54 -12.13 2.81
CA TYR A 95 10.40 -10.94 1.97
C TYR A 95 9.47 -9.91 2.61
N ALA A 96 10.11 -8.76 2.90
CA ALA A 96 9.63 -7.50 3.46
C ALA A 96 8.76 -7.59 4.74
N SER A 97 9.24 -6.96 5.82
CA SER A 97 8.37 -6.69 6.96
C SER A 97 7.17 -5.83 6.52
N LEU A 98 6.04 -5.87 7.25
CA LEU A 98 4.91 -4.99 6.94
C LEU A 98 5.31 -3.51 6.91
N ASP A 99 6.28 -3.12 7.73
CA ASP A 99 6.86 -1.77 7.72
C ASP A 99 7.64 -1.48 6.43
N ASP A 100 8.39 -2.45 5.89
CA ASP A 100 9.07 -2.31 4.60
C ASP A 100 8.09 -2.23 3.44
N ILE A 101 7.04 -3.07 3.46
CA ILE A 101 5.97 -3.03 2.47
C ILE A 101 5.36 -1.63 2.42
N ARG A 102 4.88 -1.16 3.58
CA ARG A 102 4.28 0.17 3.75
C ARG A 102 5.19 1.29 3.26
N ARG A 103 6.46 1.28 3.68
CA ARG A 103 7.46 2.30 3.30
C ARG A 103 7.70 2.33 1.80
N HIS A 104 7.80 1.17 1.16
CA HIS A 104 7.96 1.08 -0.29
C HIS A 104 6.70 1.48 -1.06
N GLU A 105 5.49 1.18 -0.57
CA GLU A 105 4.25 1.68 -1.18
C GLU A 105 4.22 3.21 -1.20
N LEU A 106 4.55 3.84 -0.05
CA LEU A 106 4.64 5.29 0.07
C LEU A 106 5.71 5.85 -0.87
N MET A 107 6.88 5.22 -0.92
CA MET A 107 7.96 5.63 -1.82
C MET A 107 7.57 5.56 -3.28
N LEU A 108 6.95 4.46 -3.67
CA LEU A 108 6.53 4.24 -5.04
C LEU A 108 5.48 5.28 -5.44
N ALA A 109 4.52 5.56 -4.56
CA ALA A 109 3.49 6.56 -4.76
C ALA A 109 3.95 8.02 -4.58
N GLY A 110 5.18 8.27 -4.12
CA GLY A 110 5.72 9.62 -3.91
C GLY A 110 5.09 10.31 -2.71
N LEU A 111 4.90 9.54 -1.65
CA LEU A 111 4.31 9.91 -0.36
C LEU A 111 5.26 9.57 0.80
N ASP A 112 6.58 9.52 0.55
CA ASP A 112 7.60 9.15 1.55
C ASP A 112 7.51 9.93 2.86
N HIS A 113 7.14 11.21 2.78
CA HIS A 113 6.96 12.10 3.93
C HIS A 113 5.99 11.53 4.98
N LEU A 114 4.97 10.76 4.57
CA LEU A 114 4.04 10.11 5.50
C LEU A 114 4.70 9.00 6.32
N SER A 115 5.83 8.45 5.88
CA SER A 115 6.55 7.42 6.66
C SER A 115 7.14 7.97 7.96
N GLU A 116 7.54 9.24 7.95
CA GLU A 116 8.17 9.93 9.09
C GLU A 116 7.13 10.38 10.12
N GLU A 117 5.94 10.77 9.66
CA GLU A 117 4.82 11.23 10.50
C GLU A 117 4.11 10.11 11.28
N MET A 118 4.36 8.85 10.93
CA MET A 118 3.67 7.67 11.45
C MET A 118 4.48 6.88 12.51
N HIS A 119 5.42 7.53 13.19
CA HIS A 119 6.18 7.01 14.35
C HIS A 119 5.51 7.41 15.67
#